data_AF-A0A7S2TBB1-F1
#
_entry.id   AF-A0A7S2TBB1-F1
#
_cell.length_a   1.000
_cell.length_b   1.000
_cell.length_c   1.000
_cell.angle_alpha   90.00
_cell.angle_beta   90.00
_cell.angle_gamma   90.00
#
_symmetry.space_group_name_H-M   'P 1'
#
loop_
_entity.id
_entity.type
_entity.pdbx_description
1 polymer ?
#
loop_
_entity_poly.entity_id
_entity_poly.type
_entity_poly.pdbx_seq_one_letter_code
_entity_poly.pdbx_strand_id
1 'polypeptide(L)'
;MVRFPGYASVSPPTVAEKDADLGWLARGGFDRPYRLTSCSPRRLQTYARMTDVGYIRDKVGPGAEVRTIDVKTQKDGPKMTLGEWCEYWSHRTRGTEGGAGARDVAMAESSPPRHANRSLNVVSLSLANSALEEELETPALVRQADLVRLFWSREDEVNRPKAELYGLMSPSGCYTDWHVDFGGSSVWYSLVRGKKYFALAPPTEHNLKCFAAWANSCQQEKVNLLVYLKDPVLYELRAGDTMVIPGGWPHAVYTPCDSVAVGGNFLHPFSLATQLEVWRLEDSIGVPASCRFPRFKQIMWYVARTLGRVGRDRSGSGSSEEGDDDDNGRTTPVLKLRLKPLGSPLQGPQGGLKVKLPASAGDHPRRHAARLLLAHNPGDGLGALASALGGWLRGPQSHWGAPARIARPGQVLGDLETAAGRCVGEGAARAKADYGAARLPEPEFKGLDDCKERVTPLVRRLKVSGTLSPPCGLGATKKVKKSVGVRDRLKKKLGMR
;
A
#
# COMPACT_ATOMS: atom_id res chain seq x y z
N MET A 1 -20.05 -12.47 -13.61
CA MET A 1 -19.97 -12.41 -12.14
C MET A 1 -18.81 -13.31 -11.71
N VAL A 2 -17.64 -12.74 -11.43
CA VAL A 2 -16.52 -13.50 -10.84
C VAL A 2 -16.89 -13.80 -9.40
N ARG A 3 -17.37 -15.02 -9.14
CA ARG A 3 -17.47 -15.56 -7.78
C ARG A 3 -16.20 -16.36 -7.55
N PHE A 4 -15.39 -16.00 -6.56
CA PHE A 4 -14.37 -16.90 -6.02
C PHE A 4 -15.13 -18.08 -5.41
N PRO A 5 -15.22 -19.24 -6.10
CA PRO A 5 -16.07 -20.34 -5.66
C PRO A 5 -15.50 -20.88 -4.35
N GLY A 6 -16.34 -21.04 -3.33
CA GLY A 6 -15.94 -21.53 -2.00
C GLY A 6 -15.60 -20.44 -0.97
N TYR A 7 -15.40 -19.19 -1.39
CA TYR A 7 -15.15 -18.08 -0.45
C TYR A 7 -16.40 -17.19 -0.34
N ALA A 8 -17.04 -17.23 0.83
CA ALA A 8 -18.04 -16.23 1.18
C ALA A 8 -17.31 -14.89 1.38
N SER A 9 -17.78 -13.84 0.72
CA SER A 9 -17.24 -12.51 0.96
C SER A 9 -17.69 -12.00 2.33
N VAL A 10 -16.78 -11.39 3.07
CA VAL A 10 -17.05 -10.81 4.39
C VAL A 10 -16.80 -9.30 4.38
N SER A 11 -17.43 -8.57 5.29
CA SER A 11 -17.05 -7.19 5.56
C SER A 11 -15.84 -7.17 6.50
N PRO A 12 -14.86 -6.27 6.31
CA PRO A 12 -13.77 -6.12 7.27
C PRO A 12 -14.31 -5.74 8.66
N PRO A 13 -13.64 -6.16 9.75
CA PRO A 13 -13.95 -5.68 11.09
C PRO A 13 -13.85 -4.16 11.15
N THR A 14 -14.67 -3.53 11.98
CA THR A 14 -14.76 -2.07 12.05
C THR A 14 -13.96 -1.48 13.20
N VAL A 15 -13.37 -0.30 12.97
CA VAL A 15 -12.80 0.56 14.00
C VAL A 15 -13.25 2.00 13.73
N ALA A 16 -13.64 2.74 14.77
CA ALA A 16 -13.98 4.15 14.58
C ALA A 16 -12.71 4.94 14.25
N GLU A 17 -12.81 5.90 13.33
CA GLU A 17 -11.62 6.63 12.86
C GLU A 17 -10.89 7.38 13.98
N LYS A 18 -11.62 7.83 15.02
CA LYS A 18 -11.04 8.46 16.22
C LYS A 18 -10.22 7.49 17.08
N ASP A 19 -10.52 6.20 17.03
CA ASP A 19 -9.89 5.16 17.85
C ASP A 19 -8.73 4.50 17.10
N ALA A 20 -8.68 4.65 15.77
CA ALA A 20 -7.54 4.27 14.92
C ALA A 20 -6.44 5.34 15.01
N ASP A 21 -5.75 5.41 16.15
CA ASP A 21 -4.68 6.36 16.44
C ASP A 21 -3.28 5.70 16.56
N LEU A 22 -2.24 6.51 16.85
CA LEU A 22 -0.88 6.00 17.08
C LEU A 22 -0.81 4.99 18.23
N GLY A 23 -1.63 5.13 19.27
CA GLY A 23 -1.67 4.21 20.39
C GLY A 23 -2.29 2.87 20.00
N TRP A 24 -3.32 2.87 19.16
CA TRP A 24 -3.91 1.67 18.58
C TRP A 24 -2.89 0.92 17.73
N LEU A 25 -2.11 1.62 16.89
CA LEU A 25 -0.99 1.02 16.17
C LEU A 25 0.07 0.42 17.12
N ALA A 26 0.46 1.17 18.15
CA ALA A 26 1.51 0.77 19.08
C ALA A 26 1.17 -0.51 19.86
N ARG A 27 -0.11 -0.71 20.18
CA ARG A 27 -0.63 -1.91 20.86
C ARG A 27 -0.90 -3.09 19.91
N GLY A 28 -0.47 -3.01 18.65
CA GLY A 28 -0.67 -4.07 17.66
C GLY A 28 -2.09 -4.14 17.10
N GLY A 29 -2.88 -3.07 17.20
CA GLY A 29 -4.28 -3.05 16.75
C GLY A 29 -4.45 -3.17 15.23
N PHE A 30 -3.43 -2.85 14.44
CA PHE A 30 -3.47 -2.91 12.97
C PHE A 30 -2.84 -4.20 12.42
N ASP A 31 -3.36 -5.32 12.90
CA ASP A 31 -2.88 -6.69 12.61
C ASP A 31 -3.51 -7.29 11.33
N ARG A 32 -4.65 -6.76 10.91
CA ARG A 32 -5.45 -7.22 9.76
C ARG A 32 -6.15 -6.05 9.06
N PRO A 33 -6.80 -6.27 7.90
CA PRO A 33 -7.62 -5.22 7.28
C PRO A 33 -8.77 -4.78 8.18
N TYR A 34 -8.98 -3.47 8.31
CA TYR A 34 -10.11 -2.89 9.04
C TYR A 34 -10.89 -1.92 8.16
N ARG A 35 -12.19 -1.79 8.42
CA ARG A 35 -13.01 -0.71 7.89
C ARG A 35 -13.09 0.42 8.91
N LEU A 36 -12.71 1.63 8.50
CA LEU A 36 -12.86 2.84 9.28
C LEU A 36 -14.32 3.32 9.24
N THR A 37 -14.89 3.57 10.42
CA THR A 37 -16.24 4.14 10.56
C THR A 37 -16.18 5.58 11.08
N SER A 38 -17.33 6.28 11.01
CA SER A 38 -17.45 7.66 11.49
C SER A 38 -16.60 8.66 10.69
N CYS A 39 -16.54 8.48 9.37
CA CYS A 39 -15.91 9.43 8.44
C CYS A 39 -16.49 10.85 8.58
N SER A 40 -15.65 11.86 8.39
CA SER A 40 -16.08 13.25 8.50
C SER A 40 -17.15 13.62 7.44
N PRO A 41 -18.14 14.48 7.78
CA PRO A 41 -19.13 14.95 6.80
C PRO A 41 -18.48 15.63 5.59
N ARG A 42 -17.38 16.37 5.81
CA ARG A 42 -16.60 17.02 4.75
C ARG A 42 -16.04 15.99 3.76
N ARG A 43 -15.46 14.89 4.23
CA ARG A 43 -14.96 13.80 3.37
C ARG A 43 -16.09 13.20 2.53
N LEU A 44 -17.25 12.93 3.14
CA LEU A 44 -18.40 12.36 2.44
C LEU A 44 -18.96 13.32 1.36
N GLN A 45 -18.99 14.63 1.62
CA GLN A 45 -19.39 15.64 0.63
C GLN A 45 -18.43 15.68 -0.57
N THR A 46 -17.12 15.62 -0.34
CA THR A 46 -16.15 15.52 -1.43
C THR A 46 -16.33 14.23 -2.23
N TYR A 47 -16.54 13.09 -1.56
CA TYR A 47 -16.80 11.81 -2.24
C TYR A 47 -18.07 11.85 -3.09
N ALA A 48 -19.16 12.46 -2.60
CA ALA A 48 -20.38 12.59 -3.38
C ALA A 48 -20.16 13.33 -4.72
N ARG A 49 -19.25 14.32 -4.78
CA ARG A 49 -18.90 15.00 -6.04
C ARG A 49 -18.01 14.16 -6.93
N MET A 50 -17.09 13.40 -6.34
CA MET A 50 -16.18 12.51 -7.06
C MET A 50 -16.84 11.28 -7.69
N THR A 51 -18.14 11.04 -7.47
CA THR A 51 -18.87 10.01 -8.24
C THR A 51 -18.92 10.34 -9.73
N ASP A 52 -18.79 11.63 -10.07
CA ASP A 52 -18.58 12.11 -11.43
C ASP A 52 -17.08 12.19 -11.75
N VAL A 53 -16.67 11.47 -12.80
CA VAL A 53 -15.29 11.49 -13.29
C VAL A 53 -14.95 12.83 -13.97
N GLY A 54 -15.95 13.55 -14.49
CA GLY A 54 -15.80 14.91 -15.00
C GLY A 54 -15.33 15.88 -13.92
N TYR A 55 -15.92 15.82 -12.73
CA TYR A 55 -15.45 16.58 -11.57
C TYR A 55 -13.96 16.34 -11.24
N ILE A 56 -13.52 15.07 -11.27
CA ILE A 56 -12.11 14.72 -11.03
C ILE A 56 -11.22 15.35 -12.10
N ARG A 57 -11.62 15.24 -13.37
CA ARG A 57 -10.91 15.87 -14.50
C ARG A 57 -10.78 17.37 -14.34
N ASP A 58 -11.85 18.05 -13.93
CA ASP A 58 -11.85 19.51 -13.83
C ASP A 58 -10.97 20.00 -12.68
N LYS A 59 -10.88 19.22 -11.58
CA LYS A 59 -10.05 19.54 -10.42
C LYS A 59 -8.57 19.15 -10.58
N VAL A 60 -8.29 18.10 -11.33
CA VAL A 60 -6.92 17.63 -11.60
C VAL A 60 -6.32 18.29 -12.85
N GLY A 61 -7.16 18.64 -13.81
CA GLY A 61 -6.81 19.18 -15.11
C GLY A 61 -6.95 18.13 -16.22
N PRO A 62 -7.59 18.47 -17.36
CA PRO A 62 -7.82 17.52 -18.45
C PRO A 62 -6.53 17.01 -19.11
N GLY A 63 -5.45 17.80 -19.08
CA GLY A 63 -4.15 17.42 -19.64
C GLY A 63 -3.28 16.54 -18.75
N ALA A 64 -3.72 16.21 -17.52
CA ALA A 64 -2.94 15.40 -16.61
C ALA A 64 -2.67 14.00 -17.19
N GLU A 65 -1.43 13.52 -17.08
CA GLU A 65 -1.06 12.18 -17.54
C GLU A 65 -1.73 11.10 -16.66
N VAL A 66 -2.46 10.21 -17.31
CA VAL A 66 -3.07 9.02 -16.74
C VAL A 66 -2.29 7.80 -17.20
N ARG A 67 -1.70 7.09 -16.24
CA ARG A 67 -1.12 5.77 -16.46
C ARG A 67 -2.20 4.71 -16.30
N THR A 68 -2.46 3.95 -17.37
CA THR A 68 -3.45 2.88 -17.36
C THR A 68 -2.78 1.52 -17.22
N ILE A 69 -3.54 0.53 -16.77
CA ILE A 69 -3.18 -0.89 -16.78
C ILE A 69 -4.07 -1.58 -17.80
N ASP A 70 -3.50 -2.39 -18.68
CA ASP A 70 -4.28 -3.29 -19.52
C ASP A 70 -4.67 -4.53 -18.70
N VAL A 71 -5.96 -4.64 -18.37
CA VAL A 71 -6.51 -5.69 -17.51
C VAL A 71 -6.27 -7.07 -18.08
N LYS A 72 -6.19 -7.24 -19.41
CA LYS A 72 -6.00 -8.56 -20.01
C LYS A 72 -4.56 -9.05 -19.86
N THR A 73 -3.60 -8.15 -20.00
CA THR A 73 -2.17 -8.51 -19.99
C THR A 73 -1.52 -8.30 -18.62
N GLN A 74 -2.21 -7.62 -17.69
CA GLN A 74 -1.68 -7.19 -16.39
C GLN A 74 -0.37 -6.37 -16.51
N LYS A 75 -0.20 -5.69 -17.65
CA LYS A 75 0.96 -4.84 -17.97
C LYS A 75 0.53 -3.39 -18.14
N ASP A 76 1.52 -2.51 -18.17
CA ASP A 76 1.31 -1.09 -18.47
C ASP A 76 0.48 -0.94 -19.76
N GLY A 77 -0.62 -0.20 -19.62
CA GLY A 77 -1.48 0.19 -20.71
C GLY A 77 -0.96 1.44 -21.42
N PRO A 78 -1.74 1.99 -22.36
CA PRO A 78 -1.40 3.24 -23.02
C PRO A 78 -1.42 4.39 -22.01
N LYS A 79 -0.48 5.32 -22.15
CA LYS A 79 -0.56 6.62 -21.49
C LYS A 79 -1.65 7.45 -22.18
N MET A 80 -2.50 8.08 -21.39
CA MET A 80 -3.60 8.90 -21.86
C MET A 80 -3.62 10.21 -21.07
N THR A 81 -4.24 11.25 -21.61
CA THR A 81 -4.64 12.40 -20.81
C THR A 81 -5.89 12.07 -19.99
N LEU A 82 -6.15 12.82 -18.92
CA LEU A 82 -7.36 12.65 -18.12
C LEU A 82 -8.63 12.98 -18.92
N GLY A 83 -8.55 13.89 -19.89
CA GLY A 83 -9.59 14.13 -20.89
C GLY A 83 -9.91 12.89 -21.73
N GLU A 84 -8.90 12.30 -22.38
CA GLU A 84 -9.06 11.05 -23.15
C GLU A 84 -9.59 9.90 -22.28
N TRP A 85 -9.16 9.83 -21.00
CA TRP A 85 -9.68 8.85 -20.05
C TRP A 85 -11.18 9.07 -19.76
N CYS A 86 -11.65 10.31 -19.63
CA CYS A 86 -13.07 10.60 -19.41
C CYS A 86 -13.93 10.17 -20.60
N GLU A 87 -13.43 10.35 -21.82
CA GLU A 87 -14.09 9.87 -23.04
C GLU A 87 -14.18 8.34 -23.04
N TYR A 88 -13.06 7.66 -22.76
CA TYR A 88 -13.00 6.20 -22.61
C TYR A 88 -13.96 5.70 -21.51
N TRP A 89 -13.93 6.33 -20.33
CA TRP A 89 -14.80 6.00 -19.20
C TRP A 89 -16.26 6.12 -19.58
N SER A 90 -16.65 7.25 -20.17
CA SER A 90 -18.03 7.49 -20.61
C SER A 90 -18.47 6.42 -21.62
N HIS A 91 -17.64 6.13 -22.62
CA HIS A 91 -17.92 5.08 -23.60
C HIS A 91 -18.08 3.69 -22.95
N ARG A 92 -17.27 3.34 -21.94
CA ARG A 92 -17.34 2.04 -21.26
C ARG A 92 -18.53 1.92 -20.30
N THR A 93 -18.97 3.03 -19.70
CA THR A 93 -19.99 3.05 -18.63
C THR A 93 -21.39 3.46 -19.11
N ARG A 94 -21.54 4.10 -20.28
CA ARG A 94 -22.85 4.49 -20.86
C ARG A 94 -23.83 3.34 -21.07
N GLY A 95 -23.35 2.09 -21.11
CA GLY A 95 -24.18 0.93 -21.40
C GLY A 95 -24.58 0.07 -20.20
N THR A 96 -24.36 0.54 -18.97
CA THR A 96 -24.70 -0.20 -17.75
C THR A 96 -26.07 0.19 -17.17
N GLU A 97 -26.66 1.31 -17.63
CA GLU A 97 -27.93 1.84 -17.10
C GLU A 97 -29.13 1.69 -18.07
N GLY A 98 -28.93 1.32 -19.35
CA GLY A 98 -29.99 1.33 -20.39
C GLY A 98 -30.33 -0.01 -21.07
N GLY A 99 -29.79 -1.15 -20.61
CA GLY A 99 -29.96 -2.43 -21.30
C GLY A 99 -29.21 -2.51 -22.65
N ALA A 100 -29.13 -3.72 -23.23
CA ALA A 100 -28.31 -3.99 -24.41
C ALA A 100 -28.69 -3.15 -25.65
N GLY A 101 -29.96 -2.75 -25.80
CA GLY A 101 -30.46 -2.00 -26.96
C GLY A 101 -30.11 -0.51 -26.99
N ALA A 102 -29.82 0.12 -25.83
CA ALA A 102 -29.41 1.53 -25.79
C ALA A 102 -27.95 1.76 -26.20
N ARG A 103 -27.13 0.69 -26.20
CA ARG A 103 -25.74 0.73 -26.67
C ARG A 103 -25.65 0.94 -28.19
N ASP A 104 -26.59 0.41 -28.97
CA ASP A 104 -26.46 0.38 -30.42
C ASP A 104 -26.92 1.69 -31.09
N VAL A 105 -27.84 2.43 -30.49
CA VAL A 105 -28.42 3.65 -31.08
C VAL A 105 -27.52 4.88 -30.89
N ALA A 106 -26.89 5.05 -29.72
CA ALA A 106 -26.00 6.19 -29.45
C ALA A 106 -24.58 6.03 -30.03
N MET A 107 -24.15 4.80 -30.35
CA MET A 107 -22.84 4.52 -30.98
C MET A 107 -22.79 4.93 -32.45
N ALA A 108 -23.94 5.21 -33.08
CA ALA A 108 -24.01 5.60 -34.49
C ALA A 108 -23.59 7.07 -34.73
N GLU A 109 -23.61 7.94 -33.71
CA GLU A 109 -23.44 9.39 -33.88
C GLU A 109 -22.07 9.95 -33.46
N SER A 110 -21.20 9.18 -32.81
CA SER A 110 -19.85 9.64 -32.40
C SER A 110 -18.77 8.58 -32.63
N SER A 111 -17.64 8.97 -33.22
CA SER A 111 -16.46 8.11 -33.37
C SER A 111 -16.02 7.52 -32.02
N PRO A 112 -15.71 6.21 -31.93
CA PRO A 112 -15.29 5.60 -30.69
C PRO A 112 -13.97 6.21 -30.18
N PRO A 113 -13.79 6.38 -28.86
CA PRO A 113 -12.58 6.96 -28.31
C PRO A 113 -11.37 6.05 -28.54
N ARG A 114 -10.16 6.61 -28.43
CA ARG A 114 -8.92 5.84 -28.51
C ARG A 114 -8.96 4.69 -27.49
N HIS A 115 -8.54 3.51 -27.93
CA HIS A 115 -8.51 2.29 -27.12
C HIS A 115 -9.87 1.76 -26.64
N ALA A 116 -10.99 2.13 -27.28
CA ALA A 116 -12.35 1.67 -26.95
C ALA A 116 -12.51 0.13 -26.85
N ASN A 117 -11.71 -0.63 -27.60
CA ASN A 117 -11.70 -2.10 -27.61
C ASN A 117 -10.84 -2.74 -26.51
N ARG A 118 -10.10 -1.96 -25.72
CA ARG A 118 -9.24 -2.43 -24.63
C ARG A 118 -9.97 -2.36 -23.30
N SER A 119 -9.59 -3.24 -22.37
CA SER A 119 -10.05 -3.19 -20.98
C SER A 119 -8.96 -2.53 -20.15
N LEU A 120 -9.14 -1.24 -19.86
CA LEU A 120 -8.16 -0.42 -19.17
C LEU A 120 -8.64 -0.11 -17.75
N ASN A 121 -7.70 -0.01 -16.83
CA ASN A 121 -7.95 0.37 -15.44
C ASN A 121 -7.01 1.52 -15.05
N VAL A 122 -7.47 2.43 -14.20
CA VAL A 122 -6.63 3.46 -13.58
C VAL A 122 -6.58 3.22 -12.09
N VAL A 123 -5.38 2.97 -11.58
CA VAL A 123 -5.15 2.72 -10.14
C VAL A 123 -4.14 3.68 -9.51
N SER A 124 -3.50 4.54 -10.31
CA SER A 124 -2.35 5.35 -9.90
C SER A 124 -2.41 6.78 -10.43
N LEU A 125 -3.61 7.34 -10.62
CA LEU A 125 -3.76 8.77 -10.90
C LEU A 125 -3.34 9.55 -9.65
N SER A 126 -2.18 10.21 -9.70
CA SER A 126 -1.75 11.10 -8.61
C SER A 126 -2.71 12.28 -8.50
N LEU A 127 -3.27 12.50 -7.31
CA LEU A 127 -4.07 13.69 -7.01
C LEU A 127 -3.23 14.79 -6.35
N ALA A 128 -1.97 14.52 -6.03
CA ALA A 128 -1.08 15.50 -5.41
C ALA A 128 -0.84 16.72 -6.33
N ASN A 129 -0.76 17.90 -5.72
CA ASN A 129 -0.63 19.23 -6.32
C ASN A 129 -1.79 19.59 -7.27
N SER A 130 -2.99 19.05 -7.00
CA SER A 130 -4.22 19.43 -7.70
C SER A 130 -5.18 20.16 -6.77
N ALA A 131 -6.16 20.88 -7.33
CA ALA A 131 -7.22 21.48 -6.53
C ALA A 131 -8.05 20.43 -5.76
N LEU A 132 -8.03 19.17 -6.20
CA LEU A 132 -8.72 18.08 -5.52
C LEU A 132 -8.00 17.65 -4.22
N GLU A 133 -6.68 17.81 -4.14
CA GLU A 133 -5.90 17.49 -2.93
C GLU A 133 -6.36 18.34 -1.73
N GLU A 134 -6.64 19.63 -1.95
CA GLU A 134 -7.07 20.57 -0.90
C GLU A 134 -8.48 20.25 -0.36
N GLU A 135 -9.30 19.57 -1.16
CA GLU A 135 -10.66 19.19 -0.80
C GLU A 135 -10.75 17.80 -0.16
N LEU A 136 -9.73 16.97 -0.38
CA LEU A 136 -9.68 15.60 0.11
C LEU A 136 -9.12 15.54 1.53
N GLU A 137 -9.87 14.92 2.42
CA GLU A 137 -9.40 14.62 3.76
C GLU A 137 -8.94 13.17 3.84
N THR A 138 -7.64 12.95 4.01
CA THR A 138 -7.09 11.60 4.29
C THR A 138 -7.46 11.14 5.71
N PRO A 139 -7.55 9.82 5.96
CA PRO A 139 -7.86 9.30 7.29
C PRO A 139 -6.97 9.85 8.39
N ALA A 140 -7.53 10.13 9.56
CA ALA A 140 -6.81 10.68 10.70
C ALA A 140 -5.58 9.83 11.07
N LEU A 141 -5.71 8.50 11.00
CA LEU A 141 -4.63 7.54 11.18
C LEU A 141 -3.44 7.83 10.26
N VAL A 142 -3.68 8.03 8.96
CA VAL A 142 -2.65 8.26 7.94
C VAL A 142 -1.92 9.57 8.24
N ARG A 143 -2.67 10.63 8.57
CA ARG A 143 -2.10 11.94 8.92
C ARG A 143 -1.22 11.89 10.17
N GLN A 144 -1.52 11.00 11.11
CA GLN A 144 -0.79 10.84 12.37
C GLN A 144 0.41 9.89 12.27
N ALA A 145 0.33 8.87 11.41
CA ALA A 145 1.25 7.74 11.45
C ALA A 145 2.22 7.66 10.26
N ASP A 146 1.96 8.39 9.16
CA ASP A 146 2.83 8.31 7.99
C ASP A 146 4.27 8.75 8.30
N LEU A 147 5.24 7.89 7.98
CA LEU A 147 6.65 8.15 8.24
C LEU A 147 7.12 9.40 7.51
N VAL A 148 6.67 9.62 6.26
CA VAL A 148 7.09 10.79 5.48
C VAL A 148 6.60 12.06 6.17
N ARG A 149 5.34 12.13 6.58
CA ARG A 149 4.81 13.23 7.40
C ARG A 149 5.55 13.44 8.71
N LEU A 150 5.86 12.35 9.42
CA LEU A 150 6.45 12.43 10.76
C LEU A 150 7.94 12.78 10.73
N PHE A 151 8.73 12.16 9.86
CA PHE A 151 10.19 12.13 9.96
C PHE A 151 10.91 12.76 8.78
N TRP A 152 10.24 13.03 7.65
CA TRP A 152 10.91 13.71 6.53
C TRP A 152 11.43 15.09 6.95
N SER A 153 12.59 15.48 6.41
CA SER A 153 13.22 16.75 6.77
C SER A 153 12.51 17.91 6.08
N ARG A 154 12.19 18.97 6.82
CA ARG A 154 11.55 20.18 6.25
C ARG A 154 12.45 20.88 5.23
N GLU A 155 13.76 20.81 5.43
CA GLU A 155 14.77 21.34 4.51
C GLU A 155 14.92 20.53 3.20
N ASP A 156 14.25 19.38 3.10
CA ASP A 156 14.28 18.50 1.93
C ASP A 156 12.86 18.30 1.35
N GLU A 157 11.97 19.28 1.58
CA GLU A 157 10.56 19.19 1.16
C GLU A 157 10.41 19.01 -0.36
N VAL A 158 11.35 19.56 -1.14
CA VAL A 158 11.39 19.42 -2.61
C VAL A 158 11.49 17.96 -3.04
N ASN A 159 12.25 17.12 -2.30
CA ASN A 159 12.43 15.70 -2.61
C ASN A 159 11.46 14.79 -1.86
N ARG A 160 10.49 15.36 -1.16
CA ARG A 160 9.54 14.60 -0.34
C ARG A 160 8.77 13.58 -1.20
N PRO A 161 8.75 12.30 -0.80
CA PRO A 161 7.89 11.28 -1.41
C PRO A 161 6.42 11.68 -1.39
N LYS A 162 5.75 11.57 -2.54
CA LYS A 162 4.31 11.82 -2.70
C LYS A 162 3.61 10.51 -3.05
N ALA A 163 3.41 9.66 -2.05
CA ALA A 163 2.73 8.35 -2.18
C ALA A 163 1.36 8.31 -1.51
N GLU A 164 0.91 9.43 -0.95
CA GLU A 164 -0.17 9.46 0.03
C GLU A 164 -1.58 9.56 -0.59
N LEU A 165 -1.71 9.89 -1.88
CA LEU A 165 -3.00 10.23 -2.48
C LEU A 165 -3.13 9.90 -3.98
N TYR A 166 -4.00 8.95 -4.28
CA TYR A 166 -4.32 8.46 -5.61
C TYR A 166 -5.83 8.39 -5.86
N GLY A 167 -6.23 8.74 -7.08
CA GLY A 167 -7.55 8.48 -7.64
C GLY A 167 -7.54 7.16 -8.41
N LEU A 168 -8.59 6.36 -8.25
CA LEU A 168 -8.77 5.09 -8.93
C LEU A 168 -10.10 5.07 -9.65
N MET A 169 -10.07 4.71 -10.93
CA MET A 169 -11.24 4.64 -11.79
C MET A 169 -11.19 3.30 -12.51
N SER A 170 -12.11 2.41 -12.12
CA SER A 170 -12.15 1.03 -12.58
C SER A 170 -13.50 0.74 -13.24
N PRO A 171 -13.57 0.62 -14.57
CA PRO A 171 -14.74 0.08 -15.25
C PRO A 171 -15.11 -1.33 -14.75
N SER A 172 -16.37 -1.71 -14.94
CA SER A 172 -16.86 -3.04 -14.60
C SER A 172 -16.07 -4.14 -15.30
N GLY A 173 -15.71 -5.18 -14.55
CA GLY A 173 -14.93 -6.32 -15.02
C GLY A 173 -13.41 -6.15 -14.86
N CYS A 174 -12.92 -4.98 -14.41
CA CYS A 174 -11.50 -4.81 -14.13
C CYS A 174 -11.01 -5.74 -13.01
N TYR A 175 -9.84 -6.35 -13.24
CA TYR A 175 -9.12 -7.20 -12.31
C TYR A 175 -7.67 -6.73 -12.21
N THR A 176 -7.17 -6.58 -10.99
CA THR A 176 -5.75 -6.38 -10.68
C THR A 176 -5.27 -7.63 -9.96
N ASP A 177 -4.28 -8.30 -10.53
CA ASP A 177 -3.78 -9.57 -10.04
C ASP A 177 -3.01 -9.44 -8.71
N TRP A 178 -2.61 -10.57 -8.14
CA TRP A 178 -1.93 -10.61 -6.85
C TRP A 178 -0.68 -9.73 -6.80
N HIS A 179 -0.63 -8.86 -5.80
CA HIS A 179 0.51 -7.99 -5.54
C HIS A 179 0.66 -7.74 -4.03
N VAL A 180 1.85 -7.24 -3.66
CA VAL A 180 2.11 -6.66 -2.36
C VAL A 180 2.45 -5.19 -2.61
N ASP A 181 1.85 -4.28 -1.83
CA ASP A 181 2.08 -2.85 -2.01
C ASP A 181 3.54 -2.48 -1.74
N PHE A 182 4.01 -1.52 -2.54
CA PHE A 182 5.42 -1.19 -2.65
C PHE A 182 6.03 -0.72 -1.32
N GLY A 183 7.25 -1.15 -1.03
CA GLY A 183 7.97 -0.90 0.22
C GLY A 183 7.31 -1.49 1.47
N GLY A 184 6.36 -2.42 1.31
CA GLY A 184 5.55 -2.94 2.41
C GLY A 184 4.69 -1.87 3.07
N SER A 185 4.29 -0.85 2.29
CA SER A 185 3.41 0.20 2.75
C SER A 185 2.04 -0.35 3.13
N SER A 186 1.43 0.27 4.13
CA SER A 186 0.01 0.11 4.39
C SER A 186 -0.78 0.98 3.41
N VAL A 187 -2.00 0.58 3.11
CA VAL A 187 -2.88 1.33 2.20
C VAL A 187 -4.19 1.68 2.88
N TRP A 188 -4.68 2.88 2.60
CA TRP A 188 -6.07 3.25 2.88
C TRP A 188 -6.83 3.37 1.55
N TYR A 189 -8.08 2.92 1.55
CA TYR A 189 -8.90 2.78 0.34
C TYR A 189 -10.34 3.14 0.64
N SER A 190 -10.78 4.29 0.16
CA SER A 190 -12.16 4.77 0.25
C SER A 190 -12.89 4.54 -1.06
N LEU A 191 -13.91 3.70 -1.04
CA LEU A 191 -14.73 3.45 -2.23
C LEU A 191 -15.80 4.54 -2.33
N VAL A 192 -15.67 5.40 -3.35
CA VAL A 192 -16.57 6.54 -3.56
C VAL A 192 -17.85 6.10 -4.27
N ARG A 193 -17.70 5.32 -5.33
CA ARG A 193 -18.79 4.77 -6.15
C ARG A 193 -18.54 3.30 -6.42
N GLY A 194 -19.61 2.51 -6.47
CA GLY A 194 -19.57 1.13 -6.95
C GLY A 194 -19.29 0.11 -5.85
N LYS A 195 -18.57 -0.95 -6.21
CA LYS A 195 -18.31 -2.12 -5.37
C LYS A 195 -16.98 -2.75 -5.77
N LYS A 196 -16.19 -3.22 -4.80
CA LYS A 196 -14.96 -3.98 -5.04
C LYS A 196 -14.87 -5.21 -4.14
N TYR A 197 -14.22 -6.24 -4.64
CA TYR A 197 -13.81 -7.40 -3.86
C TYR A 197 -12.30 -7.43 -3.77
N PHE A 198 -11.78 -7.60 -2.56
CA PHE A 198 -10.35 -7.76 -2.28
C PHE A 198 -10.11 -9.17 -1.75
N ALA A 199 -9.36 -9.99 -2.47
CA ALA A 199 -8.83 -11.24 -1.94
C ALA A 199 -7.50 -10.92 -1.26
N LEU A 200 -7.39 -11.14 0.05
CA LEU A 200 -6.27 -10.76 0.89
C LEU A 200 -5.76 -11.97 1.67
N ALA A 201 -4.44 -12.19 1.68
CA ALA A 201 -3.83 -13.22 2.53
C ALA A 201 -2.93 -12.58 3.59
N PRO A 202 -2.90 -13.12 4.83
CA PRO A 202 -2.02 -12.61 5.86
C PRO A 202 -0.56 -12.73 5.41
N PRO A 203 0.31 -11.77 5.73
CA PRO A 203 1.66 -11.69 5.19
C PRO A 203 2.60 -12.65 5.93
N THR A 204 2.22 -13.91 6.13
CA THR A 204 3.03 -14.95 6.79
C THR A 204 4.28 -15.26 5.97
N GLU A 205 5.31 -15.83 6.61
CA GLU A 205 6.52 -16.25 5.89
C GLU A 205 6.20 -17.23 4.74
N HIS A 206 5.27 -18.17 4.97
CA HIS A 206 4.75 -19.07 3.94
C HIS A 206 4.16 -18.29 2.75
N ASN A 207 3.21 -17.39 3.02
CA ASN A 207 2.51 -16.65 1.96
C ASN A 207 3.45 -15.73 1.18
N LEU A 208 4.41 -15.08 1.84
CA LEU A 208 5.41 -14.25 1.17
C LEU A 208 6.37 -15.07 0.32
N LYS A 209 6.79 -16.27 0.77
CA LYS A 209 7.58 -17.20 -0.05
C LYS A 209 6.80 -17.70 -1.28
N CYS A 210 5.53 -18.06 -1.11
CA CYS A 210 4.66 -18.42 -2.24
C CYS A 210 4.50 -17.26 -3.22
N PHE A 211 4.30 -16.04 -2.73
CA PHE A 211 4.23 -14.84 -3.56
C PHE A 211 5.54 -14.62 -4.34
N ALA A 212 6.70 -14.69 -3.69
CA ALA A 212 8.00 -14.52 -4.32
C ALA A 212 8.24 -15.53 -5.45
N ALA A 213 7.96 -16.80 -5.17
CA ALA A 213 8.13 -17.88 -6.14
C ALA A 213 7.12 -17.79 -7.30
N TRP A 214 5.90 -17.30 -7.06
CA TRP A 214 4.91 -17.01 -8.09
C TRP A 214 5.33 -15.83 -8.97
N ALA A 215 5.77 -14.72 -8.36
CA ALA A 215 6.20 -13.51 -9.09
C ALA A 215 7.42 -13.77 -9.99
N ASN A 216 8.31 -14.68 -9.58
CA ASN A 216 9.47 -15.10 -10.38
C ASN A 216 9.15 -16.21 -11.40
N SER A 217 7.90 -16.70 -11.47
CA SER A 217 7.53 -17.82 -12.35
C SER A 217 7.32 -17.37 -13.80
N CYS A 218 7.87 -18.13 -14.75
CA CYS A 218 7.57 -17.93 -16.18
C CYS A 218 6.11 -18.26 -16.57
N GLN A 219 5.34 -18.81 -15.62
CA GLN A 219 3.93 -19.14 -15.79
C GLN A 219 3.01 -18.26 -14.92
N GLN A 220 3.50 -17.13 -14.39
CA GLN A 220 2.73 -16.23 -13.52
C GLN A 220 1.33 -15.94 -14.07
N GLU A 221 1.23 -15.57 -15.36
CA GLU A 221 -0.04 -15.26 -16.05
C GLU A 221 -1.03 -16.45 -16.14
N LYS A 222 -0.57 -17.69 -15.90
CA LYS A 222 -1.36 -18.92 -16.02
C LYS A 222 -1.73 -19.55 -14.67
N VAL A 223 -1.11 -19.09 -13.58
CA VAL A 223 -1.21 -19.71 -12.26
C VAL A 223 -1.83 -18.71 -11.30
N ASN A 224 -3.00 -19.06 -10.74
CA ASN A 224 -3.61 -18.24 -9.69
C ASN A 224 -2.92 -18.49 -8.36
N LEU A 225 -2.27 -17.46 -7.79
CA LEU A 225 -1.55 -17.56 -6.51
C LEU A 225 -2.44 -18.04 -5.35
N LEU A 226 -3.76 -17.77 -5.41
CA LEU A 226 -4.72 -18.12 -4.36
C LEU A 226 -4.61 -19.58 -3.89
N VAL A 227 -4.28 -20.52 -4.77
CA VAL A 227 -4.23 -21.95 -4.43
C VAL A 227 -3.05 -22.33 -3.53
N TYR A 228 -2.02 -21.49 -3.45
CA TYR A 228 -0.82 -21.70 -2.61
C TYR A 228 -0.86 -20.94 -1.28
N LEU A 229 -1.77 -19.97 -1.17
CA LEU A 229 -1.88 -19.10 -0.01
C LEU A 229 -2.64 -19.80 1.12
N LYS A 230 -2.18 -19.59 2.35
CA LYS A 230 -2.86 -19.98 3.58
C LYS A 230 -3.75 -18.84 4.08
N ASP A 231 -4.95 -19.22 4.51
CA ASP A 231 -5.96 -18.35 5.12
C ASP A 231 -6.34 -17.09 4.31
N PRO A 232 -6.55 -17.17 2.98
CA PRO A 232 -7.02 -16.02 2.22
C PRO A 232 -8.47 -15.66 2.59
N VAL A 233 -8.74 -14.37 2.70
CA VAL A 233 -10.07 -13.82 3.01
C VAL A 233 -10.53 -12.94 1.85
N LEU A 234 -11.78 -13.11 1.44
CA LEU A 234 -12.41 -12.27 0.43
C LEU A 234 -13.21 -11.16 1.12
N TYR A 235 -12.70 -9.94 1.07
CA TYR A 235 -13.39 -8.77 1.60
C TYR A 235 -14.23 -8.08 0.55
N GLU A 236 -15.43 -7.68 0.95
CA GLU A 236 -16.33 -6.86 0.13
C GLU A 236 -16.31 -5.42 0.61
N LEU A 237 -16.10 -4.50 -0.34
CA LEU A 237 -16.13 -3.06 -0.10
C LEU A 237 -17.24 -2.42 -0.93
N ARG A 238 -18.05 -1.55 -0.30
CA ARG A 238 -19.17 -0.82 -0.92
C ARG A 238 -18.93 0.69 -0.88
N ALA A 239 -19.66 1.42 -1.72
CA ALA A 239 -19.62 2.88 -1.72
C ALA A 239 -19.83 3.44 -0.30
N GLY A 240 -18.96 4.37 0.11
CA GLY A 240 -18.90 4.94 1.46
C GLY A 240 -17.95 4.21 2.43
N ASP A 241 -17.58 2.96 2.16
CA ASP A 241 -16.63 2.25 3.01
C ASP A 241 -15.20 2.79 2.81
N THR A 242 -14.47 2.95 3.92
CA THR A 242 -13.03 3.20 3.92
C THR A 242 -12.33 2.02 4.58
N MET A 243 -11.50 1.30 3.83
CA MET A 243 -10.70 0.17 4.34
C MET A 243 -9.25 0.57 4.50
N VAL A 244 -8.61 0.12 5.59
CA VAL A 244 -7.16 0.19 5.79
C VAL A 244 -6.59 -1.22 5.78
N ILE A 245 -5.52 -1.46 5.02
CA ILE A 245 -4.84 -2.75 4.90
C ILE A 245 -3.42 -2.59 5.46
N PRO A 246 -2.98 -3.44 6.40
CA PRO A 246 -1.61 -3.39 6.92
C PRO A 246 -0.58 -3.72 5.84
N GLY A 247 0.65 -3.27 6.05
CA GLY A 247 1.76 -3.55 5.14
C GLY A 247 2.02 -5.05 4.90
N GLY A 248 2.42 -5.38 3.67
CA GLY A 248 2.91 -6.70 3.30
C GLY A 248 1.86 -7.74 2.89
N TRP A 249 0.56 -7.44 3.01
CA TRP A 249 -0.51 -8.38 2.65
C TRP A 249 -0.58 -8.62 1.14
N PRO A 250 -0.33 -9.85 0.64
CA PRO A 250 -0.59 -10.17 -0.77
C PRO A 250 -2.08 -10.07 -1.04
N HIS A 251 -2.46 -9.37 -2.11
CA HIS A 251 -3.86 -9.18 -2.45
C HIS A 251 -4.13 -9.01 -3.95
N ALA A 252 -5.34 -9.38 -4.36
CA ALA A 252 -5.88 -9.18 -5.70
C ALA A 252 -7.24 -8.48 -5.62
N VAL A 253 -7.60 -7.69 -6.62
CA VAL A 253 -8.79 -6.82 -6.60
C VAL A 253 -9.66 -7.04 -7.81
N TYR A 254 -10.95 -7.32 -7.59
CA TYR A 254 -11.96 -7.43 -8.64
C TYR A 254 -13.02 -6.32 -8.53
N THR A 255 -13.37 -5.74 -9.67
CA THR A 255 -14.33 -4.64 -9.80
C THR A 255 -15.61 -5.13 -10.49
N PRO A 256 -16.66 -5.55 -9.74
CA PRO A 256 -17.92 -6.06 -10.30
C PRO A 256 -18.80 -5.03 -11.00
N CYS A 257 -18.66 -3.74 -10.69
CA CYS A 257 -19.38 -2.64 -11.34
C CYS A 257 -18.50 -1.39 -11.41
N ASP A 258 -18.85 -0.45 -12.28
CA ASP A 258 -18.08 0.80 -12.49
C ASP A 258 -17.84 1.49 -11.15
N SER A 259 -16.57 1.63 -10.79
CA SER A 259 -16.17 2.06 -9.45
C SER A 259 -15.16 3.19 -9.50
N VAL A 260 -15.37 4.17 -8.61
CA VAL A 260 -14.44 5.25 -8.34
C VAL A 260 -14.00 5.13 -6.89
N ALA A 261 -12.70 5.28 -6.64
CA ALA A 261 -12.15 5.23 -5.30
C ALA A 261 -11.03 6.25 -5.13
N VAL A 262 -10.72 6.56 -3.87
CA VAL A 262 -9.57 7.36 -3.47
C VAL A 262 -8.80 6.54 -2.46
N GLY A 263 -7.49 6.56 -2.54
CA GLY A 263 -6.65 5.88 -1.56
C GLY A 263 -5.25 6.44 -1.53
N GLY A 264 -4.38 5.76 -0.80
CA GLY A 264 -2.99 6.14 -0.70
C GLY A 264 -2.18 5.19 0.16
N ASN A 265 -0.89 5.21 -0.07
CA ASN A 265 0.07 4.36 0.63
C ASN A 265 0.78 5.18 1.71
N PHE A 266 1.04 4.56 2.85
CA PHE A 266 1.79 5.16 3.94
C PHE A 266 2.66 4.11 4.63
N LEU A 267 3.82 4.54 5.10
CA LEU A 267 4.66 3.74 5.99
C LEU A 267 4.38 4.20 7.42
N HIS A 268 4.49 3.35 8.44
CA HIS A 268 4.31 3.77 9.82
C HIS A 268 5.34 3.15 10.79
N PRO A 269 5.58 3.76 11.98
CA PRO A 269 6.66 3.34 12.90
C PRO A 269 6.52 1.90 13.40
N PHE A 270 5.29 1.43 13.53
CA PHE A 270 4.97 0.15 14.17
C PHE A 270 4.96 -1.05 13.20
N SER A 271 5.40 -0.86 11.95
CA SER A 271 5.54 -1.94 10.95
C SER A 271 6.90 -1.93 10.26
N LEU A 272 7.93 -1.36 10.91
CA LEU A 272 9.28 -1.26 10.34
C LEU A 272 9.84 -2.62 9.90
N ALA A 273 9.65 -3.68 10.69
CA ALA A 273 10.12 -5.02 10.35
C ALA A 273 9.49 -5.52 9.02
N THR A 274 8.17 -5.41 8.88
CA THR A 274 7.46 -5.83 7.66
C THR A 274 7.82 -4.97 6.46
N GLN A 275 7.91 -3.64 6.63
CA GLN A 275 8.30 -2.72 5.56
C GLN A 275 9.70 -3.04 5.01
N LEU A 276 10.67 -3.29 5.91
CA LEU A 276 12.03 -3.66 5.52
C LEU A 276 12.09 -5.05 4.87
N GLU A 277 11.25 -5.98 5.32
CA GLU A 277 11.17 -7.32 4.78
C GLU A 277 10.60 -7.32 3.35
N VAL A 278 9.50 -6.60 3.12
CA VAL A 278 8.93 -6.45 1.77
C VAL A 278 9.90 -5.70 0.85
N TRP A 279 10.60 -4.67 1.34
CA TRP A 279 11.62 -3.99 0.54
C TRP A 279 12.76 -4.94 0.11
N ARG A 280 13.17 -5.90 0.96
CA ARG A 280 14.14 -6.96 0.59
C ARG A 280 13.54 -7.95 -0.40
N LEU A 281 12.28 -8.33 -0.22
CA LEU A 281 11.55 -9.18 -1.15
C LEU A 281 11.51 -8.55 -2.55
N GLU A 282 11.16 -7.27 -2.66
CA GLU A 282 11.20 -6.51 -3.92
C GLU A 282 12.58 -6.56 -4.59
N ASP A 283 13.64 -6.50 -3.78
CA ASP A 283 15.01 -6.63 -4.26
C ASP A 283 15.30 -8.02 -4.81
N SER A 284 14.89 -9.06 -4.09
CA SER A 284 15.12 -10.46 -4.46
C SER A 284 14.41 -10.87 -5.76
N ILE A 285 13.23 -10.31 -6.04
CA ILE A 285 12.46 -10.60 -7.26
C ILE A 285 12.72 -9.58 -8.38
N GLY A 286 13.67 -8.65 -8.18
CA GLY A 286 14.09 -7.71 -9.22
C GLY A 286 13.06 -6.65 -9.60
N VAL A 287 12.23 -6.19 -8.65
CA VAL A 287 11.24 -5.14 -8.91
C VAL A 287 11.96 -3.86 -9.41
N PRO A 288 11.54 -3.26 -10.54
CA PRO A 288 12.13 -2.02 -11.04
C PRO A 288 12.03 -0.87 -10.04
N ALA A 289 13.04 0.01 -10.01
CA ALA A 289 13.07 1.13 -9.07
C ALA A 289 11.87 2.09 -9.21
N SER A 290 11.29 2.22 -10.41
CA SER A 290 10.08 3.02 -10.67
C SER A 290 8.82 2.46 -10.02
N CYS A 291 8.84 1.20 -9.61
CA CYS A 291 7.74 0.48 -8.97
C CYS A 291 7.97 0.26 -7.46
N ARG A 292 9.07 0.76 -6.91
CA ARG A 292 9.37 0.69 -5.46
C ARG A 292 9.02 2.00 -4.76
N PHE A 293 8.92 1.95 -3.44
CA PHE A 293 8.66 3.15 -2.65
C PHE A 293 9.76 4.21 -2.87
N PRO A 294 9.40 5.42 -3.31
CA PRO A 294 10.38 6.45 -3.62
C PRO A 294 11.12 6.89 -2.36
N ARG A 295 12.46 6.94 -2.45
CA ARG A 295 13.35 7.36 -1.36
C ARG A 295 13.21 6.51 -0.07
N PHE A 296 12.89 5.23 -0.20
CA PHE A 296 12.71 4.31 0.94
C PHE A 296 13.89 4.31 1.92
N LYS A 297 15.14 4.20 1.44
CA LYS A 297 16.32 4.23 2.31
C LYS A 297 16.45 5.56 3.06
N GLN A 298 16.19 6.69 2.38
CA GLN A 298 16.30 8.02 2.96
C GLN A 298 15.30 8.22 4.11
N ILE A 299 14.05 7.80 3.94
CA ILE A 299 13.07 7.91 5.04
C ILE A 299 13.47 7.02 6.24
N MET A 300 14.00 5.82 6.00
CA MET A 300 14.51 4.94 7.06
C MET A 300 15.68 5.58 7.84
N TRP A 301 16.57 6.29 7.15
CA TRP A 301 17.63 7.07 7.79
C TRP A 301 17.12 8.23 8.64
N TYR A 302 16.11 8.97 8.18
CA TYR A 302 15.50 10.05 8.98
C TYR A 302 14.76 9.52 10.23
N VAL A 303 14.11 8.36 10.11
CA VAL A 303 13.51 7.64 11.23
C VAL A 303 14.59 7.25 12.25
N ALA A 304 15.66 6.60 11.80
CA ALA A 304 16.78 6.20 12.65
C ALA A 304 17.42 7.38 13.39
N ARG A 305 17.69 8.50 12.69
CA ARG A 305 18.23 9.74 13.28
C ARG A 305 17.36 10.26 14.41
N THR A 306 16.04 10.25 14.21
CA THR A 306 15.10 10.75 15.22
C THR A 306 15.03 9.82 16.43
N LEU A 307 14.96 8.51 16.20
CA LEU A 307 14.91 7.51 17.26
C LEU A 307 16.18 7.51 18.11
N GLY A 308 17.36 7.61 17.47
CA GLY A 308 18.64 7.73 18.16
C GLY A 308 18.70 8.97 19.06
N ARG A 309 18.28 10.14 18.55
CA ARG A 309 18.20 11.39 19.34
C ARG A 309 17.28 11.25 20.55
N VAL A 310 16.03 10.84 20.34
CA VAL A 310 15.03 10.68 21.43
C VAL A 310 15.47 9.59 22.43
N GLY A 311 16.15 8.55 21.96
CA GLY A 311 16.72 7.50 22.80
C GLY A 311 17.83 8.00 23.73
N ARG A 312 18.67 8.95 23.28
CA ARG A 312 19.70 9.60 24.10
C ARG A 312 19.10 10.50 25.18
N ASP A 313 18.09 11.29 24.84
CA ASP A 313 17.43 12.21 25.78
C ASP A 313 16.82 11.46 26.98
N ARG A 314 16.33 10.23 26.76
CA ARG A 314 15.80 9.36 27.84
C ARG A 314 16.87 8.86 28.81
N SER A 315 18.16 8.91 28.44
CA SER A 315 19.28 8.38 29.24
C SER A 315 19.93 9.40 30.18
N GLY A 316 19.46 10.66 30.21
CA GLY A 316 19.99 11.67 31.13
C GLY A 316 21.40 12.18 30.80
N SER A 317 21.95 11.88 29.63
CA SER A 317 23.19 12.53 29.17
C SER A 317 22.85 13.93 28.66
N GLY A 318 22.83 14.91 29.58
CA GLY A 318 22.83 16.32 29.22
C GLY A 318 24.10 16.63 28.43
N SER A 319 23.98 16.68 27.11
CA SER A 319 24.93 17.34 26.23
C SER A 319 24.13 18.35 25.42
N SER A 320 24.51 19.61 25.61
CA SER A 320 24.07 20.83 24.93
C SER A 320 23.59 20.61 23.50
N GLU A 321 22.48 21.29 23.19
CA GLU A 321 22.00 21.67 21.87
C GLU A 321 23.16 21.94 20.89
N GLU A 322 23.53 20.93 20.09
CA GLU A 322 24.15 21.21 18.79
C GLU A 322 23.01 21.33 17.78
N GLY A 323 22.85 22.55 17.29
CA GLY A 323 21.67 23.08 16.64
C GLY A 323 21.24 22.33 15.38
N ASP A 324 19.94 22.07 15.36
CA ASP A 324 19.03 22.28 14.23
C ASP A 324 17.61 22.44 14.83
N ASP A 325 17.49 23.31 15.84
CA ASP A 325 16.21 23.92 16.16
C ASP A 325 15.91 24.97 15.09
N ASP A 326 15.40 24.53 13.94
CA ASP A 326 14.66 25.40 13.04
C ASP A 326 13.18 25.42 13.46
N ASP A 327 12.97 25.86 14.69
CA ASP A 327 11.71 26.41 15.19
C ASP A 327 11.62 27.87 14.77
N ASN A 328 11.50 28.11 13.46
CA ASN A 328 11.16 29.44 12.98
C ASN A 328 9.65 29.63 13.11
N GLY A 329 9.25 30.34 14.15
CA GLY A 329 7.87 30.69 14.50
C GLY A 329 7.13 31.45 13.39
N ARG A 330 6.60 30.72 12.41
CA ARG A 330 5.41 31.14 11.67
C ARG A 330 4.19 30.51 12.32
N THR A 331 3.73 31.16 13.38
CA THR A 331 2.31 31.15 13.75
C THR A 331 1.50 31.44 12.49
N THR A 332 0.63 30.51 12.08
CA THR A 332 -0.52 30.86 11.26
C THR A 332 -1.26 32.02 11.95
N PRO A 333 -1.73 33.05 11.23
CA PRO A 333 -2.52 34.10 11.85
C PRO A 333 -3.87 33.50 12.27
N VAL A 334 -3.96 33.04 13.51
CA VAL A 334 -5.22 32.70 14.15
C VAL A 334 -5.81 34.03 14.62
N LEU A 335 -6.89 34.46 13.96
CA LEU A 335 -7.76 35.53 14.46
C LEU A 335 -8.18 35.18 15.90
N LYS A 336 -7.59 35.88 16.88
CA LYS A 336 -7.94 35.74 18.30
C LYS A 336 -9.26 36.44 18.58
N LEU A 337 -10.38 35.73 18.46
CA LEU A 337 -11.62 36.09 19.13
C LEU A 337 -11.48 35.69 20.62
N ARG A 338 -11.31 36.68 21.49
CA ARG A 338 -11.31 36.51 22.95
C ARG A 338 -12.76 36.39 23.44
N LEU A 339 -13.16 35.19 23.87
CA LEU A 339 -14.31 35.00 24.76
C LEU A 339 -13.80 34.70 26.17
N LYS A 340 -14.30 35.44 27.18
CA LYS A 340 -13.98 35.23 28.60
C LYS A 340 -14.79 34.04 29.14
N PRO A 341 -14.19 33.11 29.91
CA PRO A 341 -14.93 32.02 30.56
C PRO A 341 -15.50 32.46 31.92
N LEU A 342 -16.71 32.00 32.21
CA LEU A 342 -17.35 32.05 33.53
C LEU A 342 -17.28 30.65 34.19
N GLY A 343 -16.65 30.58 35.36
CA GLY A 343 -16.96 29.71 36.51
C GLY A 343 -16.96 28.17 36.37
N SER A 344 -15.99 27.53 37.05
CA SER A 344 -16.08 26.15 37.61
C SER A 344 -16.95 26.16 38.90
N PRO A 345 -17.18 25.06 39.68
CA PRO A 345 -16.61 23.69 39.64
C PRO A 345 -17.60 22.52 39.98
N LEU A 346 -17.12 21.25 40.01
CA LEU A 346 -17.18 20.32 41.19
C LEU A 346 -16.61 18.91 40.88
N GLN A 347 -15.96 18.32 41.88
CA GLN A 347 -15.18 17.06 41.90
C GLN A 347 -15.98 15.85 42.45
N GLY A 348 -15.55 14.61 42.11
CA GLY A 348 -15.80 13.36 42.86
C GLY A 348 -15.22 12.09 42.17
N PRO A 349 -14.79 11.02 42.88
CA PRO A 349 -13.59 10.24 42.53
C PRO A 349 -13.79 8.71 42.24
N GLN A 350 -12.65 8.01 42.06
CA GLN A 350 -12.36 6.55 41.93
C GLN A 350 -12.08 6.05 40.49
N GLY A 351 -11.05 5.27 40.16
CA GLY A 351 -10.01 4.57 40.91
C GLY A 351 -9.52 3.39 40.04
N GLY A 352 -8.31 3.46 39.50
CA GLY A 352 -7.68 2.39 38.70
C GLY A 352 -6.38 2.89 38.08
N LEU A 353 -5.25 2.24 38.39
CA LEU A 353 -3.91 2.60 37.91
C LEU A 353 -3.86 2.55 36.37
N LYS A 354 -4.12 3.69 35.74
CA LYS A 354 -3.68 3.99 34.38
C LYS A 354 -2.37 4.73 34.51
N VAL A 355 -1.27 4.16 33.99
CA VAL A 355 -0.05 4.92 33.73
C VAL A 355 -0.39 5.94 32.64
N LYS A 356 -0.89 7.11 33.08
CA LYS A 356 -1.07 8.27 32.24
C LYS A 356 0.33 8.83 32.00
N LEU A 357 0.95 8.44 30.89
CA LEU A 357 2.05 9.22 30.33
C LEU A 357 1.50 10.64 30.09
N PRO A 358 2.18 11.69 30.60
CA PRO A 358 1.66 13.04 30.48
C PRO A 358 1.66 13.42 29.00
N ALA A 359 0.47 13.51 28.41
CA ALA A 359 0.27 14.30 27.21
C ALA A 359 0.43 15.76 27.63
N SER A 360 1.67 16.23 27.72
CA SER A 360 1.92 17.66 27.81
C SER A 360 1.48 18.26 26.49
N ALA A 361 0.66 19.30 26.57
CA ALA A 361 0.41 20.19 25.45
C ALA A 361 1.77 20.81 25.04
N GLY A 362 2.46 20.19 24.08
CA GLY A 362 3.81 20.59 23.69
C GLY A 362 4.68 19.51 23.06
N ASP A 363 4.31 18.22 23.09
CA ASP A 363 5.14 17.20 22.45
C ASP A 363 4.91 17.17 20.92
N HIS A 364 5.95 17.51 20.15
CA HIS A 364 5.90 17.49 18.69
C HIS A 364 5.52 16.07 18.20
N PRO A 365 4.58 15.89 17.24
CA PRO A 365 4.05 14.58 16.83
C PRO A 365 5.13 13.53 16.53
N ARG A 366 6.24 13.97 15.91
CA ARG A 366 7.47 13.18 15.69
C ARG A 366 8.06 12.59 16.98
N ARG A 367 8.24 13.39 18.03
CA ARG A 367 8.80 12.95 19.32
C ARG A 367 7.84 12.00 20.04
N HIS A 368 6.55 12.30 19.99
CA HIS A 368 5.52 11.42 20.54
C HIS A 368 5.53 10.03 19.87
N ALA A 369 5.52 9.98 18.54
CA ALA A 369 5.59 8.72 17.79
C ALA A 369 6.89 7.94 18.08
N ALA A 370 8.04 8.64 18.15
CA ALA A 370 9.32 8.03 18.50
C ALA A 370 9.31 7.43 19.92
N ARG A 371 8.74 8.14 20.90
CA ARG A 371 8.60 7.64 22.28
C ARG A 371 7.73 6.40 22.36
N LEU A 372 6.60 6.38 21.65
CA LEU A 372 5.74 5.20 21.57
C LEU A 372 6.46 4.01 20.92
N LEU A 373 7.18 4.22 19.82
CA LEU A 373 7.95 3.16 19.18
C LEU A 373 9.05 2.61 20.09
N LEU A 374 9.77 3.47 20.81
CA LEU A 374 10.77 3.06 21.82
C LEU A 374 10.17 2.41 23.07
N ALA A 375 8.85 2.49 23.27
CA ALA A 375 8.16 1.84 24.39
C ALA A 375 7.61 0.46 24.02
N HIS A 376 7.12 0.28 22.78
CA HIS A 376 6.45 -0.95 22.35
C HIS A 376 7.27 -1.84 21.39
N ASN A 377 8.12 -1.26 20.53
CA ASN A 377 8.97 -1.94 19.53
C ASN A 377 8.38 -3.27 18.95
N PRO A 378 7.20 -3.23 18.30
CA PRO A 378 6.53 -4.45 17.86
C PRO A 378 7.35 -5.20 16.81
N GLY A 379 7.50 -6.52 16.99
CA GLY A 379 8.17 -7.40 16.03
C GLY A 379 9.66 -7.10 15.82
N ASP A 380 10.30 -6.47 16.81
CA ASP A 380 11.68 -5.97 16.76
C ASP A 380 11.95 -5.04 15.55
N GLY A 381 11.04 -4.09 15.31
CA GLY A 381 11.18 -3.09 14.25
C GLY A 381 12.48 -2.26 14.33
N LEU A 382 12.93 -1.94 15.54
CA LEU A 382 14.18 -1.20 15.78
C LEU A 382 15.42 -2.04 15.42
N GLY A 383 15.47 -3.31 15.83
CA GLY A 383 16.54 -4.23 15.46
C GLY A 383 16.58 -4.50 13.96
N ALA A 384 15.41 -4.65 13.33
CA ALA A 384 15.30 -4.78 11.87
C ALA A 384 15.86 -3.55 11.14
N LEU A 385 15.54 -2.34 11.62
CA LEU A 385 16.05 -1.07 11.08
C LEU A 385 17.57 -0.96 11.25
N ALA A 386 18.10 -1.19 12.45
CA ALA A 386 19.55 -1.18 12.70
C ALA A 386 20.29 -2.19 11.81
N SER A 387 19.78 -3.42 11.71
CA SER A 387 20.35 -4.46 10.84
C SER A 387 20.35 -4.05 9.36
N ALA A 388 19.29 -3.40 8.87
CA ALA A 388 19.20 -2.92 7.51
C ALA A 388 20.21 -1.79 7.23
N LEU A 389 20.27 -0.77 8.10
CA LEU A 389 21.20 0.35 7.98
C LEU A 389 22.66 -0.12 8.03
N GLY A 390 23.01 -0.99 8.98
CA GLY A 390 24.35 -1.59 9.04
C GLY A 390 24.68 -2.41 7.80
N GLY A 391 23.70 -3.11 7.22
CA GLY A 391 23.85 -3.80 5.93
C GLY A 391 24.13 -2.83 4.78
N TRP A 392 23.44 -1.69 4.72
CA TRP A 392 23.68 -0.66 3.70
C TRP A 392 25.05 0.01 3.86
N LEU A 393 25.49 0.29 5.09
CA LEU A 393 26.80 0.91 5.37
C LEU A 393 27.98 0.00 5.03
N ARG A 394 27.84 -1.32 5.14
CA ARG A 394 28.90 -2.26 4.72
C ARG A 394 29.10 -2.30 3.20
N GLY A 395 28.11 -1.85 2.43
CA GLY A 395 28.22 -1.76 0.97
C GLY A 395 28.94 -0.49 0.49
N PRO A 396 29.12 -0.35 -0.83
CA PRO A 396 29.62 0.89 -1.43
C PRO A 396 28.78 2.11 -1.04
N GLN A 397 29.38 3.30 -0.99
CA GLN A 397 28.70 4.53 -0.57
C GLN A 397 27.43 4.85 -1.39
N SER A 398 27.43 4.50 -2.68
CA SER A 398 26.25 4.62 -3.55
C SER A 398 25.04 3.79 -3.07
N HIS A 399 25.27 2.75 -2.26
CA HIS A 399 24.23 1.87 -1.73
C HIS A 399 23.72 2.31 -0.35
N TRP A 400 24.38 3.25 0.32
CA TRP A 400 24.02 3.66 1.68
C TRP A 400 22.61 4.25 1.73
N GLY A 401 22.25 5.04 0.71
CA GLY A 401 20.97 5.74 0.66
C GLY A 401 20.77 6.77 1.78
N ALA A 402 21.84 7.14 2.49
CA ALA A 402 21.83 8.19 3.50
C ALA A 402 21.66 9.56 2.82
N PRO A 403 20.73 10.41 3.27
CA PRO A 403 20.64 11.79 2.82
C PRO A 403 21.97 12.53 3.08
N ALA A 404 22.38 13.42 2.17
CA ALA A 404 23.63 14.18 2.31
C ALA A 404 23.73 14.97 3.63
N ARG A 405 22.58 15.37 4.19
CA ARG A 405 22.47 16.07 5.47
C ARG A 405 22.79 15.20 6.69
N ILE A 406 22.88 13.88 6.53
CA ILE A 406 23.36 12.98 7.59
C ILE A 406 24.86 12.82 7.39
N ALA A 407 25.63 13.77 7.94
CA ALA A 407 27.08 13.80 7.80
C ALA A 407 27.79 12.59 8.43
N ARG A 408 27.23 12.02 9.49
CA ARG A 408 27.78 10.87 10.23
C ARG A 408 26.79 9.69 10.28
N PRO A 409 26.58 8.95 9.18
CA PRO A 409 25.65 7.81 9.16
C PRO A 409 25.99 6.72 10.18
N GLY A 410 27.29 6.47 10.43
CA GLY A 410 27.74 5.51 11.44
C GLY A 410 27.36 5.90 12.87
N GLN A 411 27.39 7.20 13.20
CA GLN A 411 26.91 7.69 14.49
C GLN A 411 25.41 7.48 14.65
N VAL A 412 24.63 7.78 13.61
CA VAL A 412 23.17 7.54 13.62
C VAL A 412 22.84 6.07 13.85
N LEU A 413 23.60 5.15 13.24
CA LEU A 413 23.43 3.72 13.48
C LEU A 413 23.74 3.36 14.94
N GLY A 414 24.87 3.80 15.49
CA GLY A 414 25.25 3.52 16.88
C GLY A 414 24.27 4.09 17.90
N ASP A 415 23.73 5.29 17.65
CA ASP A 415 22.67 5.90 18.47
C ASP A 415 21.39 5.05 18.43
N LEU A 416 21.01 4.57 17.24
CA LEU A 416 19.84 3.70 17.07
C LEU A 416 20.03 2.35 17.77
N GLU A 417 21.20 1.71 17.63
CA GLU A 417 21.52 0.44 18.29
C GLU A 417 21.49 0.58 19.81
N THR A 418 22.02 1.68 20.34
CA THR A 418 21.95 2.01 21.77
C THR A 418 20.50 2.19 22.22
N ALA A 419 19.67 2.89 21.44
CA ALA A 419 18.26 3.05 21.74
C ALA A 419 17.49 1.72 21.68
N ALA A 420 17.77 0.89 20.68
CA ALA A 420 17.15 -0.43 20.47
C ALA A 420 17.50 -1.41 21.60
N GLY A 421 18.76 -1.48 22.03
CA GLY A 421 19.22 -2.36 23.10
C GLY A 421 18.59 -2.07 24.48
N ARG A 422 17.94 -0.92 24.64
CA ARG A 422 17.21 -0.53 25.86
C ARG A 422 15.71 -0.80 25.79
N CYS A 423 15.21 -1.19 24.62
CA CYS A 423 13.80 -1.48 24.43
C CYS A 423 13.53 -2.95 24.80
N VAL A 424 12.44 -3.20 25.52
CA VAL A 424 11.92 -4.56 25.66
C VAL A 424 11.14 -4.85 24.38
N GLY A 425 11.65 -5.74 23.52
CA GLY A 425 10.92 -6.12 22.31
C GLY A 425 9.66 -6.89 22.66
N GLU A 426 8.49 -6.43 22.19
CA GLU A 426 7.26 -7.21 22.23
C GLU A 426 7.19 -8.10 20.98
N GLY A 427 7.35 -9.42 21.19
CA GLY A 427 7.33 -10.45 20.14
C GLY A 427 8.71 -10.88 19.64
N ALA A 428 8.77 -12.06 19.02
CA ALA A 428 10.01 -12.57 18.46
C ALA A 428 10.42 -11.76 17.22
N ALA A 429 11.71 -11.42 17.11
CA ALA A 429 12.27 -10.85 15.90
C ALA A 429 11.95 -11.76 14.72
N ARG A 430 11.39 -11.18 13.65
CA ARG A 430 11.09 -11.94 12.44
C ARG A 430 12.42 -12.39 11.82
N ALA A 431 12.67 -13.70 11.80
CA ALA A 431 13.84 -14.23 11.11
C ALA A 431 13.82 -13.74 9.65
N LYS A 432 14.97 -13.32 9.12
CA LYS A 432 15.09 -12.91 7.72
C LYS A 432 14.67 -14.08 6.86
N ALA A 433 13.61 -13.92 6.06
CA ALA A 433 13.20 -14.98 5.16
C ALA A 433 14.19 -15.05 3.99
N ASP A 434 14.64 -16.27 3.69
CA ASP A 434 15.32 -16.53 2.42
C ASP A 434 14.26 -16.80 1.36
N TYR A 435 14.13 -15.88 0.40
CA TYR A 435 13.21 -16.02 -0.73
C TYR A 435 13.82 -16.87 -1.86
N GLY A 436 15.14 -17.14 -1.84
CA GLY A 436 15.85 -18.03 -2.74
C GLY A 436 15.58 -17.84 -4.24
N ALA A 437 16.02 -18.80 -5.04
CA ALA A 437 15.58 -19.00 -6.43
C ALA A 437 14.58 -20.17 -6.54
N ALA A 438 13.98 -20.56 -5.41
CA ALA A 438 13.16 -21.76 -5.30
C ALA A 438 11.92 -21.64 -6.19
N ARG A 439 11.69 -22.67 -7.01
CA ARG A 439 10.46 -22.81 -7.79
C ARG A 439 9.32 -23.15 -6.83
N LEU A 440 8.12 -22.66 -7.12
CA LEU A 440 6.92 -23.17 -6.45
C LEU A 440 6.91 -24.70 -6.56
N PRO A 441 6.74 -25.44 -5.45
CA PRO A 441 6.49 -26.87 -5.54
C PRO A 441 5.25 -27.09 -6.41
N GLU A 442 5.20 -28.19 -7.16
CA GLU A 442 3.94 -28.56 -7.79
C GLU A 442 2.88 -28.69 -6.69
N PRO A 443 1.72 -28.03 -6.84
CA PRO A 443 0.69 -28.07 -5.83
C PRO A 443 0.32 -29.53 -5.54
N GLU A 444 0.52 -29.97 -4.30
CA GLU A 444 0.08 -31.29 -3.84
C GLU A 444 -1.45 -31.30 -3.75
N PHE A 445 -2.10 -31.68 -4.85
CA PHE A 445 -3.54 -31.92 -4.85
C PHE A 445 -3.79 -33.32 -4.28
N LYS A 446 -4.46 -33.39 -3.13
CA LYS A 446 -4.90 -34.68 -2.55
C LYS A 446 -6.14 -35.16 -3.31
N GLY A 447 -5.93 -35.65 -4.53
CA GLY A 447 -6.96 -36.26 -5.35
C GLY A 447 -7.63 -35.32 -6.37
N LEU A 448 -8.37 -35.94 -7.30
CA LEU A 448 -8.99 -35.27 -8.45
C LEU A 448 -10.11 -34.28 -8.03
N ASP A 449 -10.68 -34.46 -6.85
CA ASP A 449 -11.78 -33.64 -6.34
C ASP A 449 -11.30 -32.33 -5.69
N ASP A 450 -10.14 -32.32 -5.05
CA ASP A 450 -9.51 -31.12 -4.46
C ASP A 450 -9.10 -30.09 -5.54
N CYS A 451 -8.67 -30.60 -6.70
CA CYS A 451 -8.35 -29.81 -7.89
C CYS A 451 -9.64 -29.30 -8.60
N LYS A 452 -10.71 -30.10 -8.58
CA LYS A 452 -12.01 -29.72 -9.17
C LYS A 452 -12.70 -28.62 -8.37
N GLU A 453 -12.66 -28.68 -7.05
CA GLU A 453 -13.30 -27.66 -6.19
C GLU A 453 -12.55 -26.32 -6.20
N ARG A 454 -11.21 -26.33 -6.22
CA ARG A 454 -10.39 -25.10 -6.15
C ARG A 454 -10.21 -24.36 -7.49
N VAL A 455 -10.21 -25.06 -8.63
CA VAL A 455 -9.84 -24.46 -9.93
C VAL A 455 -10.98 -24.48 -10.97
N THR A 456 -11.86 -25.47 -10.95
CA THR A 456 -12.83 -25.70 -12.05
C THR A 456 -13.95 -24.67 -12.17
N PRO A 457 -14.51 -24.08 -11.10
CA PRO A 457 -15.58 -23.10 -11.27
C PRO A 457 -15.07 -21.70 -11.60
N LEU A 458 -13.79 -21.41 -11.37
CA LEU A 458 -13.15 -20.12 -11.64
C LEU A 458 -12.85 -19.96 -13.14
N VAL A 459 -12.21 -20.95 -13.78
CA VAL A 459 -11.79 -20.84 -15.20
C VAL A 459 -12.94 -21.02 -16.19
N ARG A 460 -13.89 -21.94 -15.96
CA ARG A 460 -15.01 -22.17 -16.89
C ARG A 460 -16.06 -21.05 -16.91
N ARG A 461 -16.19 -20.26 -15.83
CA ARG A 461 -17.21 -19.18 -15.73
C ARG A 461 -16.70 -17.79 -16.08
N LEU A 462 -15.40 -17.61 -16.28
CA LEU A 462 -14.80 -16.32 -16.62
C LEU A 462 -15.04 -15.89 -18.08
N LYS A 463 -15.65 -16.73 -18.95
CA LYS A 463 -15.82 -16.46 -20.40
C LYS A 463 -14.56 -15.80 -21.03
N VAL A 464 -13.37 -16.21 -20.60
CA VAL A 464 -12.13 -15.83 -21.29
C VAL A 464 -12.10 -16.67 -22.55
N SER A 465 -12.60 -16.10 -23.64
CA SER A 465 -12.53 -16.75 -24.95
C SER A 465 -11.06 -16.89 -25.35
N GLY A 466 -10.60 -18.13 -25.46
CA GLY A 466 -9.33 -18.47 -26.08
C GLY A 466 -8.31 -19.10 -25.14
N THR A 467 -8.16 -20.42 -25.27
CA THR A 467 -6.95 -21.21 -24.93
C THR A 467 -6.59 -21.39 -23.45
N LEU A 468 -7.43 -22.09 -22.69
CA LEU A 468 -6.95 -22.87 -21.54
C LEU A 468 -7.50 -24.29 -21.66
N SER A 469 -6.70 -25.18 -22.25
CA SER A 469 -6.90 -26.62 -22.10
C SER A 469 -6.68 -27.00 -20.64
N PRO A 470 -7.47 -27.92 -20.05
CA PRO A 470 -7.25 -28.38 -18.69
C PRO A 470 -5.84 -28.97 -18.54
N PRO A 471 -5.15 -28.76 -17.40
CA PRO A 471 -3.81 -29.33 -17.17
C PRO A 471 -3.82 -30.86 -17.06
N CYS A 472 -4.99 -31.48 -17.02
CA CYS A 472 -5.16 -32.93 -16.96
C CYS A 472 -5.82 -33.43 -18.25
N GLY A 473 -5.01 -33.55 -19.30
CA GLY A 473 -5.33 -34.26 -20.54
C GLY A 473 -4.31 -35.38 -20.74
N LEU A 474 -4.81 -36.60 -20.85
CA LEU A 474 -4.09 -37.87 -20.94
C LEU A 474 -2.90 -37.83 -21.91
N GLY A 475 -1.74 -38.30 -21.44
CA GLY A 475 -0.67 -38.81 -22.29
C GLY A 475 0.27 -37.77 -22.89
N ALA A 476 1.29 -37.35 -22.13
CA ALA A 476 2.53 -36.84 -22.72
C ALA A 476 3.73 -37.11 -21.79
N THR A 477 4.03 -38.38 -21.55
CA THR A 477 5.40 -38.81 -21.21
C THR A 477 6.31 -38.53 -22.41
N LYS A 478 6.82 -37.31 -22.55
CA LYS A 478 7.99 -37.05 -23.41
C LYS A 478 9.04 -36.26 -22.62
N LYS A 479 10.14 -36.96 -22.36
CA LYS A 479 11.41 -36.52 -21.76
C LYS A 479 11.67 -35.02 -21.96
N VAL A 480 11.68 -34.27 -20.86
CA VAL A 480 12.21 -32.90 -20.82
C VAL A 480 13.73 -32.98 -21.05
N LYS A 481 14.17 -32.72 -22.29
CA LYS A 481 15.57 -32.38 -22.55
C LYS A 481 15.86 -31.04 -21.88
N LYS A 482 16.89 -31.01 -21.02
CA LYS A 482 17.47 -29.78 -20.45
C LYS A 482 17.68 -28.73 -21.54
N SER A 483 16.87 -27.67 -21.58
CA SER A 483 17.11 -26.52 -22.45
C SER A 483 17.92 -25.46 -21.70
N VAL A 484 19.22 -25.72 -21.56
CA VAL A 484 20.22 -24.64 -21.52
C VAL A 484 20.25 -24.07 -22.94
N GLY A 485 19.77 -22.86 -23.18
CA GLY A 485 19.81 -22.30 -24.54
C GLY A 485 18.88 -21.14 -24.88
N VAL A 486 18.03 -20.65 -23.96
CA VAL A 486 17.24 -19.44 -24.23
C VAL A 486 18.08 -18.17 -24.08
N ARG A 487 19.07 -18.17 -23.16
CA ARG A 487 19.95 -17.02 -22.90
C ARG A 487 20.92 -16.74 -24.06
N ASP A 488 21.41 -17.78 -24.73
CA ASP A 488 22.38 -17.64 -25.84
C ASP A 488 21.73 -17.25 -27.18
N ARG A 489 20.45 -17.61 -27.39
CA ARG A 489 19.71 -17.18 -28.59
C ARG A 489 19.38 -15.68 -28.58
N LEU A 490 19.24 -15.07 -27.39
CA LEU A 490 19.00 -13.63 -27.28
C LEU A 490 20.27 -12.80 -27.52
N LYS A 491 21.43 -13.25 -27.01
CA LYS A 491 22.72 -12.59 -27.23
C LYS A 491 23.11 -12.53 -28.71
N LYS A 492 22.89 -13.62 -29.46
CA LYS A 492 23.19 -13.69 -30.89
C LYS A 492 22.26 -12.85 -31.77
N LYS A 493 21.03 -12.56 -31.31
CA LYS A 493 20.04 -11.74 -32.04
C LYS A 493 20.18 -10.23 -31.77
N LEU A 494 20.82 -9.84 -30.67
CA LEU A 494 20.99 -8.45 -30.25
C LEU A 494 22.39 -7.89 -30.50
N GLY A 495 23.32 -8.68 -31.05
CA GLY A 495 24.66 -8.20 -31.43
C GLY A 495 25.51 -7.70 -30.26
N MET A 496 25.17 -8.06 -29.03
CA MET A 496 25.90 -7.67 -27.83
C MET A 496 26.95 -8.74 -27.54
N ARG A 497 28.24 -8.35 -27.54
CA ARG A 497 29.34 -9.22 -27.09
C ARG A 497 29.21 -9.53 -25.61
#